data_AF-A0A353EVC7-F1
#
_entry.id   AF-A0A353EVC7-F1
#
_cell.length_a   1.000
_cell.length_b   1.000
_cell.length_c   1.000
_cell.angle_alpha   90.00
_cell.angle_beta   90.00
_cell.angle_gamma   90.00
#
_symmetry.space_group_name_H-M   'P 1'
#
loop_
_entity.id
_entity.type
_entity.pdbx_description
1 polymer ?
#
loop_
_entity_poly.entity_id
_entity_poly.type
_entity_poly.pdbx_seq_one_letter_code
_entity_poly.pdbx_strand_id
1 'polypeptide(L)'
;MKATVRFLVTALVLMLVALPLTASAATLNGTGQSTITDVQAKYAEGMTTPDVYSLEVSWGAMEFTCTRTGMKEWYPAEHKYVENTTYNWTANGNTVTVKNHSNRDVTVTFSYEKAAGYDSINGTFDVTTKTLEAGEVGNVDGAAGVTTTLTLSGSLASNVTTSTKVGTVKISVE
;
A
#
# COMPACT_ATOMS: atom_id res chain seq x y z
N MET A 1 -11.84 -4.40 17.76
CA MET A 1 -11.94 -3.07 17.11
C MET A 1 -10.70 -2.90 16.26
N LYS A 2 -10.85 -2.86 14.93
CA LYS A 2 -9.73 -2.75 13.98
C LYS A 2 -9.30 -1.28 13.93
N ALA A 3 -8.05 -1.00 14.29
CA ALA A 3 -7.48 0.33 14.19
C ALA A 3 -6.91 0.53 12.79
N THR A 4 -7.54 1.42 12.01
CA THR A 4 -6.98 1.93 10.76
C THR A 4 -6.04 3.08 11.11
N VAL A 5 -4.75 2.94 10.87
CA VAL A 5 -3.76 4.02 11.06
C VAL A 5 -3.43 4.62 9.69
N ARG A 6 -3.60 5.94 9.55
CA ARG A 6 -3.26 6.72 8.35
C ARG A 6 -2.12 7.68 8.72
N PHE A 7 -1.00 7.63 8.00
CA PHE A 7 0.08 8.63 8.12
C PHE A 7 -0.04 9.66 6.99
N LEU A 8 0.12 10.93 7.33
CA LEU A 8 0.08 12.07 6.40
C LEU A 8 1.28 12.98 6.71
N VAL A 9 2.10 13.30 5.73
CA VAL A 9 3.21 14.28 5.83
C VAL A 9 3.09 15.23 4.63
N THR A 10 3.01 16.53 4.88
CA THR A 10 2.86 17.58 3.87
C THR A 10 3.93 18.66 4.05
N ALA A 11 4.56 19.11 2.96
CA ALA A 11 5.47 20.26 2.92
C ALA A 11 5.04 21.21 1.79
N LEU A 12 4.87 22.50 2.10
CA LEU A 12 4.33 23.55 1.21
C LEU A 12 5.39 24.63 0.96
N VAL A 13 5.61 25.01 -0.31
CA VAL A 13 6.51 26.10 -0.72
C VAL A 13 5.68 27.23 -1.35
N LEU A 14 5.89 28.48 -0.92
CA LEU A 14 5.10 29.65 -1.32
C LEU A 14 5.89 30.52 -2.33
N MET A 15 5.36 30.72 -3.55
CA MET A 15 5.92 31.66 -4.54
C MET A 15 5.15 32.98 -4.56
N LEU A 16 5.88 34.11 -4.61
CA LEU A 16 5.35 35.48 -4.61
C LEU A 16 5.23 36.00 -6.06
N VAL A 17 4.04 36.43 -6.49
CA VAL A 17 3.81 37.03 -7.82
C VAL A 17 3.60 38.55 -7.68
N ALA A 18 4.39 39.36 -8.40
CA ALA A 18 4.28 40.83 -8.39
C ALA A 18 3.37 41.35 -9.52
N LEU A 19 2.52 42.35 -9.25
CA LEU A 19 1.58 42.98 -10.18
C LEU A 19 1.93 44.48 -10.39
N PRO A 20 1.80 45.05 -11.61
CA PRO A 20 2.06 46.47 -11.87
C PRO A 20 0.84 47.37 -11.54
N LEU A 21 1.09 48.54 -10.93
CA LEU A 21 0.10 49.56 -10.59
C LEU A 21 -0.02 50.60 -11.73
N THR A 22 -1.23 50.85 -12.22
CA THR A 22 -1.52 52.02 -13.09
C THR A 22 -2.52 52.94 -12.41
N ALA A 23 -2.13 54.18 -12.13
CA ALA A 23 -2.99 55.21 -11.53
C ALA A 23 -3.48 56.21 -12.60
N SER A 24 -4.79 56.48 -12.68
CA SER A 24 -5.36 57.58 -13.47
C SER A 24 -6.08 58.57 -12.55
N ALA A 25 -6.04 59.86 -12.88
CA ALA A 25 -6.74 60.93 -12.15
C ALA A 25 -7.62 61.73 -13.11
N ALA A 26 -8.83 62.07 -12.68
CA ALA A 26 -9.78 62.90 -13.41
C ALA A 26 -10.33 64.01 -12.48
N THR A 27 -10.61 65.20 -13.03
CA THR A 27 -11.16 66.35 -12.29
C THR A 27 -12.50 66.76 -12.91
N LEU A 28 -13.54 66.89 -12.10
CA LEU A 28 -14.89 67.31 -12.52
C LEU A 28 -15.25 68.62 -11.81
N ASN A 29 -15.69 69.64 -12.55
CA ASN A 29 -16.03 70.97 -12.03
C ASN A 29 -17.41 71.42 -12.55
N GLY A 30 -18.44 71.39 -11.69
CA GLY A 30 -19.81 71.82 -11.99
C GLY A 30 -20.86 70.70 -11.80
N THR A 31 -22.14 71.08 -11.74
CA THR A 31 -23.26 70.13 -11.56
C THR A 31 -23.59 69.39 -12.86
N GLY A 32 -23.69 68.06 -12.81
CA GLY A 32 -24.07 67.21 -13.95
C GLY A 32 -22.92 66.60 -14.76
N GLN A 33 -21.67 66.70 -14.31
CA GLN A 33 -20.54 66.05 -14.98
C GLN A 33 -20.31 64.60 -14.52
N SER A 34 -19.78 63.76 -15.41
CA SER A 34 -19.31 62.40 -15.13
C SER A 34 -17.98 62.14 -15.84
N THR A 35 -17.14 61.28 -15.25
CA THR A 35 -15.93 60.73 -15.87
C THR A 35 -16.10 59.24 -16.04
N ILE A 36 -15.56 58.68 -17.12
CA ILE A 36 -15.54 57.25 -17.40
C ILE A 36 -14.08 56.78 -17.41
N THR A 37 -13.81 55.62 -16.82
CA THR A 37 -12.52 54.94 -16.92
C THR A 37 -12.81 53.46 -17.13
N ASP A 38 -12.06 52.81 -18.01
CA ASP A 38 -12.21 51.39 -18.25
C ASP A 38 -11.69 50.60 -17.05
N VAL A 39 -12.51 49.65 -16.56
CA VAL A 39 -12.11 48.72 -15.50
C VAL A 39 -11.45 47.52 -16.18
N GLN A 40 -10.15 47.36 -15.96
CA GLN A 40 -9.40 46.24 -16.49
C GLN A 40 -9.17 45.20 -15.39
N ALA A 41 -9.51 43.95 -15.69
CA ALA A 41 -9.24 42.81 -14.83
C ALA A 41 -8.35 41.81 -15.57
N LYS A 42 -7.46 41.15 -14.85
CA LYS A 42 -6.67 40.01 -15.34
C LYS A 42 -6.91 38.82 -14.43
N TYR A 43 -7.36 37.71 -15.01
CA TYR A 43 -7.34 36.43 -14.32
C TYR A 43 -5.89 35.93 -14.26
N ALA A 44 -5.43 35.56 -13.07
CA ALA A 44 -4.14 34.91 -12.84
C ALA A 44 -4.40 33.68 -11.98
N GLU A 45 -4.04 32.51 -12.50
CA GLU A 45 -4.16 31.25 -11.80
C GLU A 45 -2.80 30.87 -11.18
N GLY A 46 -2.82 30.49 -9.91
CA GLY A 46 -1.65 30.05 -9.16
C GLY A 46 -1.81 28.65 -8.57
N MET A 47 -2.69 27.83 -9.14
CA MET A 47 -2.98 26.49 -8.64
C MET A 47 -1.80 25.55 -8.91
N THR A 48 -1.50 24.71 -7.92
CA THR A 48 -0.56 23.59 -8.05
C THR A 48 -1.28 22.30 -7.70
N THR A 49 -0.90 21.19 -8.35
CA THR A 49 -1.42 19.86 -8.05
C THR A 49 -0.31 19.05 -7.39
N PRO A 50 -0.27 18.98 -6.04
CA PRO A 50 0.73 18.18 -5.34
C PRO A 50 0.46 16.69 -5.53
N ASP A 51 1.51 15.89 -5.44
CA ASP A 51 1.39 14.43 -5.36
C ASP A 51 0.74 14.05 -4.02
N VAL A 52 -0.24 13.14 -4.08
CA VAL A 52 -1.00 12.60 -2.96
C VAL A 52 -0.98 11.09 -3.07
N TYR A 53 -0.42 10.45 -2.05
CA TYR A 53 -0.34 9.00 -1.94
C TYR A 53 -1.41 8.47 -0.99
N SER A 54 -2.28 7.58 -1.48
CA SER A 54 -3.36 6.97 -0.71
C SER A 54 -3.58 5.54 -1.18
N LEU A 55 -3.12 4.57 -0.38
CA LEU A 55 -3.34 3.15 -0.63
C LEU A 55 -4.41 2.59 0.32
N GLU A 56 -5.22 1.68 -0.22
CA GLU A 56 -6.14 0.86 0.55
C GLU A 56 -5.59 -0.58 0.61
N VAL A 57 -5.43 -1.12 1.82
CA VAL A 57 -4.89 -2.47 2.03
C VAL A 57 -5.89 -3.32 2.79
N SER A 58 -6.19 -4.50 2.24
CA SER A 58 -7.06 -5.51 2.84
C SER A 58 -6.30 -6.83 3.04
N TRP A 59 -6.54 -7.46 4.18
CA TRP A 59 -5.87 -8.70 4.59
C TRP A 59 -6.89 -9.81 4.79
N GLY A 60 -6.57 -11.02 4.33
CA GLY A 60 -7.17 -12.25 4.84
C GLY A 60 -6.73 -12.54 6.28
N ALA A 61 -7.17 -13.67 6.84
CA ALA A 61 -6.87 -14.04 8.23
C ALA A 61 -5.39 -14.35 8.48
N MET A 62 -4.62 -14.72 7.44
CA MET A 62 -3.20 -15.10 7.53
C MET A 62 -2.95 -16.26 8.48
N GLU A 63 -3.90 -17.20 8.55
CA GLU A 63 -3.83 -18.38 9.38
C GLU A 63 -3.43 -19.59 8.55
N PHE A 64 -2.49 -20.39 9.07
CA PHE A 64 -1.93 -21.53 8.37
C PHE A 64 -1.88 -22.75 9.29
N THR A 65 -2.17 -23.92 8.73
CA THR A 65 -2.02 -25.22 9.39
C THR A 65 -0.95 -26.04 8.68
N CYS A 66 0.08 -26.45 9.41
CA CYS A 66 1.11 -27.35 8.92
C CYS A 66 0.77 -28.79 9.33
N THR A 67 0.56 -29.66 8.33
CA THR A 67 0.31 -31.08 8.54
C THR A 67 1.56 -31.86 8.17
N ARG A 68 2.09 -32.63 9.13
CA ARG A 68 3.15 -33.60 8.87
C ARG A 68 2.54 -34.96 8.54
N THR A 69 2.80 -35.45 7.33
CA THR A 69 2.36 -36.77 6.84
C THR A 69 3.56 -37.65 6.54
N GLY A 70 3.42 -38.97 6.63
CA GLY A 70 4.52 -39.88 6.33
C GLY A 70 4.39 -41.23 7.01
N MET A 71 5.45 -42.04 6.90
CA MET A 71 5.56 -43.34 7.55
C MET A 71 6.89 -43.46 8.30
N LYS A 72 6.88 -44.33 9.32
CA LYS A 72 8.09 -44.78 10.00
C LYS A 72 8.42 -46.18 9.51
N GLU A 73 9.56 -46.34 8.89
CA GLU A 73 10.05 -47.63 8.43
C GLU A 73 11.01 -48.20 9.46
N TRP A 74 10.74 -49.42 9.94
CA TRP A 74 11.65 -50.11 10.84
C TRP A 74 12.87 -50.60 10.06
N TYR A 75 14.07 -50.19 10.47
CA TYR A 75 15.34 -50.62 9.92
C TYR A 75 15.99 -51.65 10.85
N PRO A 76 15.88 -52.97 10.58
CA PRO A 76 16.28 -54.01 11.52
C PRO A 76 17.77 -54.03 11.81
N ALA A 77 18.62 -53.63 10.87
CA ALA A 77 20.07 -53.69 11.04
C ALA A 77 20.58 -52.75 12.15
N GLU A 78 19.88 -51.65 12.42
CA GLU A 78 20.25 -50.69 13.48
C GLU A 78 19.22 -50.63 14.61
N HIS A 79 18.12 -51.39 14.51
CA HIS A 79 16.96 -51.29 15.41
C HIS A 79 16.45 -49.84 15.57
N LYS A 80 16.35 -49.12 14.45
CA LYS A 80 15.89 -47.71 14.39
C LYS A 80 14.72 -47.56 13.44
N TYR A 81 13.91 -46.53 13.67
CA TYR A 81 12.96 -46.07 12.66
C TYR A 81 13.60 -45.02 11.76
N VAL A 82 13.42 -45.18 10.45
CA VAL A 82 13.67 -44.13 9.45
C VAL A 82 12.36 -43.41 9.19
N GLU A 83 12.36 -42.09 9.34
CA GLU A 83 11.17 -41.28 9.07
C GLU A 83 11.21 -40.79 7.62
N ASN A 84 10.18 -41.14 6.86
CA ASN A 84 9.91 -40.54 5.56
C ASN A 84 8.67 -39.65 5.70
N THR A 85 8.91 -38.35 5.94
CA THR A 85 7.84 -37.38 6.23
C THR A 85 7.87 -36.19 5.28
N THR A 86 6.68 -35.66 5.03
CA THR A 86 6.43 -34.46 4.24
C THR A 86 5.60 -33.49 5.06
N TYR A 87 5.77 -32.20 4.78
CA TYR A 87 5.03 -31.11 5.42
C TYR A 87 4.14 -30.45 4.38
N ASN A 88 2.84 -30.41 4.65
CA ASN A 88 1.84 -29.77 3.81
C ASN A 88 1.25 -28.58 4.56
N TRP A 89 1.09 -27.46 3.87
CA TRP A 89 0.52 -26.24 4.43
C TRP A 89 -0.86 -25.98 3.83
N THR A 90 -1.85 -25.80 4.69
CA THR A 90 -3.18 -25.31 4.31
C THR A 90 -3.40 -23.93 4.93
N ALA A 91 -4.16 -23.08 4.25
CA ALA A 91 -4.35 -21.70 4.64
C ALA A 91 -5.83 -21.35 4.81
N ASN A 92 -6.11 -20.45 5.75
CA ASN A 92 -7.37 -19.76 5.91
C ASN A 92 -7.11 -18.26 5.67
N GLY A 93 -7.57 -17.75 4.52
CA GLY A 93 -7.42 -16.33 4.14
C GLY A 93 -5.96 -15.86 4.03
N ASN A 94 -5.20 -16.39 3.08
CA ASN A 94 -3.80 -16.02 2.83
C ASN A 94 -3.59 -14.96 1.74
N THR A 95 -4.62 -14.19 1.41
CA THR A 95 -4.54 -13.15 0.39
C THR A 95 -4.33 -11.76 0.99
N VAL A 96 -3.62 -10.92 0.25
CA VAL A 96 -3.44 -9.49 0.51
C VAL A 96 -3.88 -8.74 -0.73
N THR A 97 -4.73 -7.73 -0.56
CA THR A 97 -5.19 -6.87 -1.66
C THR A 97 -4.76 -5.44 -1.40
N VAL A 98 -4.19 -4.79 -2.41
CA VAL A 98 -3.83 -3.37 -2.38
C VAL A 98 -4.52 -2.65 -3.53
N LYS A 99 -5.12 -1.49 -3.26
CA LYS A 99 -5.66 -0.57 -4.28
C LYS A 99 -4.99 0.79 -4.19
N ASN A 100 -4.75 1.41 -5.34
CA ASN A 100 -4.16 2.73 -5.44
C ASN A 100 -5.23 3.80 -5.69
N HIS A 101 -5.43 4.69 -4.71
CA HIS A 101 -6.28 5.88 -4.81
C HIS A 101 -5.44 7.17 -4.87
N SER A 102 -4.13 7.04 -5.11
CA SER A 102 -3.20 8.17 -5.27
C SER A 102 -3.44 8.89 -6.59
N ASN A 103 -2.98 10.14 -6.72
CA ASN A 103 -2.90 10.81 -8.03
C ASN A 103 -1.57 10.55 -8.77
N ARG A 104 -0.84 9.51 -8.32
CA ARG A 104 0.42 9.03 -8.86
C ARG A 104 0.41 7.53 -8.95
N ASP A 105 1.17 7.01 -9.90
CA ASP A 105 1.44 5.58 -9.97
C ASP A 105 2.24 5.17 -8.74
N VAL A 106 1.99 3.96 -8.27
CA VAL A 106 2.61 3.44 -7.06
C VAL A 106 3.07 2.02 -7.30
N THR A 107 4.34 1.73 -7.01
CA THR A 107 4.86 0.37 -7.08
C THR A 107 4.81 -0.28 -5.71
N VAL A 108 4.08 -1.38 -5.61
CA VAL A 108 3.97 -2.17 -4.37
C VAL A 108 4.78 -3.44 -4.48
N THR A 109 5.51 -3.78 -3.41
CA THR A 109 6.30 -5.01 -3.31
C THR A 109 5.93 -5.78 -2.04
N PHE A 110 5.71 -7.08 -2.18
CA PHE A 110 5.30 -8.00 -1.12
C PHE A 110 6.47 -8.90 -0.71
N SER A 111 6.75 -8.96 0.59
CA SER A 111 7.78 -9.85 1.13
C SER A 111 7.33 -10.54 2.41
N TYR A 112 7.95 -11.68 2.69
CA TYR A 112 7.73 -12.45 3.91
C TYR A 112 9.03 -12.50 4.72
N GLU A 113 8.94 -12.08 5.97
CA GLU A 113 10.04 -12.09 6.92
C GLU A 113 9.77 -13.17 7.98
N LYS A 114 10.70 -14.13 8.11
CA LYS A 114 10.59 -15.23 9.08
C LYS A 114 10.71 -14.69 10.50
N ALA A 115 9.94 -15.27 11.43
CA ALA A 115 10.14 -15.00 12.85
C ALA A 115 11.39 -15.75 13.36
N ALA A 116 12.04 -15.20 14.39
CA ALA A 116 13.20 -15.85 15.01
C ALA A 116 12.85 -17.26 15.50
N GLY A 117 13.70 -18.24 15.15
CA GLY A 117 13.48 -19.66 15.48
C GLY A 117 12.62 -20.43 14.47
N TYR A 118 12.17 -19.80 13.39
CA TYR A 118 11.36 -20.42 12.33
C TYR A 118 12.07 -20.39 10.96
N ASP A 119 13.40 -20.52 10.96
CA ASP A 119 14.24 -20.40 9.76
C ASP A 119 13.90 -21.43 8.66
N SER A 120 13.32 -22.57 9.03
CA SER A 120 12.86 -23.61 8.11
C SER A 120 11.62 -23.23 7.31
N ILE A 121 10.87 -22.20 7.73
CA ILE A 121 9.61 -21.81 7.10
C ILE A 121 9.87 -20.72 6.06
N ASN A 122 9.48 -20.97 4.82
CA ASN A 122 9.58 -19.99 3.73
C ASN A 122 8.19 -19.53 3.30
N GLY A 123 8.08 -18.27 2.91
CA GLY A 123 6.87 -17.68 2.36
C GLY A 123 7.12 -17.13 0.96
N THR A 124 6.23 -17.44 0.03
CA THR A 124 6.30 -16.96 -1.36
C THR A 124 4.97 -16.34 -1.77
N PHE A 125 5.03 -15.27 -2.55
CA PHE A 125 3.87 -14.63 -3.16
C PHE A 125 3.77 -15.00 -4.64
N ASP A 126 2.54 -15.21 -5.12
CA ASP A 126 2.26 -15.37 -6.56
C ASP A 126 2.52 -14.08 -7.36
N VAL A 127 2.41 -12.92 -6.71
CA VAL A 127 2.77 -11.60 -7.23
C VAL A 127 3.68 -10.91 -6.21
N THR A 128 4.96 -10.82 -6.52
CA THR A 128 5.94 -10.20 -5.62
C THR A 128 6.00 -8.68 -5.75
N THR A 129 5.73 -8.14 -6.94
CA THR A 129 5.73 -6.69 -7.19
C THR A 129 4.75 -6.31 -8.28
N LYS A 130 4.15 -5.12 -8.17
CA LYS A 130 3.23 -4.57 -9.17
C LYS A 130 3.18 -3.05 -9.08
N THR A 131 3.30 -2.38 -10.22
CA THR A 131 2.93 -0.96 -10.37
C THR A 131 1.42 -0.85 -10.57
N LEU A 132 0.79 0.01 -9.78
CA LEU A 132 -0.62 0.36 -9.81
C LEU A 132 -0.75 1.78 -10.33
N GLU A 133 -1.52 1.96 -11.40
CA GLU A 133 -1.76 3.27 -12.00
C GLU A 133 -2.41 4.24 -11.01
N ALA A 134 -2.19 5.53 -11.22
CA ALA A 134 -2.88 6.61 -10.54
C ALA A 134 -4.41 6.51 -10.70
N GLY A 135 -5.14 7.02 -9.71
CA GLY A 135 -6.59 7.15 -9.77
C GLY A 135 -7.02 8.17 -10.83
N GLU A 136 -8.06 7.81 -11.59
CA GLU A 136 -8.69 8.70 -12.56
C GLU A 136 -9.66 9.67 -11.86
N VAL A 137 -9.69 10.92 -12.33
CA VAL A 137 -10.55 11.97 -11.77
C VAL A 137 -12.02 11.55 -11.87
N GLY A 138 -12.70 11.47 -10.72
CA GLY A 138 -14.12 11.13 -10.63
C GLY A 138 -14.43 9.62 -10.70
N ASN A 139 -13.42 8.75 -10.84
CA ASN A 139 -13.60 7.30 -10.97
C ASN A 139 -13.00 6.54 -9.78
N VAL A 140 -13.64 6.68 -8.61
CA VAL A 140 -13.14 6.07 -7.36
C VAL A 140 -13.17 4.53 -7.42
N ASP A 141 -14.21 3.95 -8.01
CA ASP A 141 -14.38 2.50 -8.09
C ASP A 141 -13.42 1.84 -9.09
N GLY A 142 -12.88 2.62 -10.03
CA GLY A 142 -11.90 2.19 -11.03
C GLY A 142 -10.44 2.15 -10.55
N ALA A 143 -10.19 2.35 -9.25
CA ALA A 143 -8.85 2.31 -8.68
C ALA A 143 -8.09 1.01 -9.04
N ALA A 144 -6.88 1.17 -9.58
CA ALA A 144 -6.01 0.05 -9.90
C ALA A 144 -5.67 -0.75 -8.64
N GLY A 145 -5.66 -2.08 -8.74
CA GLY A 145 -5.37 -2.94 -7.60
C GLY A 145 -4.68 -4.24 -7.97
N VAL A 146 -4.10 -4.86 -6.95
CA VAL A 146 -3.45 -6.17 -7.03
C VAL A 146 -3.87 -6.99 -5.82
N THR A 147 -4.15 -8.28 -6.05
CA THR A 147 -4.31 -9.28 -4.99
C THR A 147 -3.20 -10.29 -5.16
N THR A 148 -2.54 -10.64 -4.06
CA THR A 148 -1.52 -11.69 -4.02
C THR A 148 -1.81 -12.70 -2.93
N THR A 149 -1.38 -13.94 -3.15
CA THR A 149 -1.56 -15.09 -2.27
C THR A 149 -0.22 -15.51 -1.68
N LEU A 150 -0.14 -15.61 -0.34
CA LEU A 150 1.02 -16.15 0.36
C LEU A 150 0.94 -17.67 0.47
N THR A 151 1.95 -18.38 -0.01
CA THR A 151 2.14 -19.82 0.23
C THR A 151 3.28 -20.05 1.19
N LEU A 152 3.07 -20.89 2.20
CA LEU A 152 4.13 -21.33 3.11
C LEU A 152 4.68 -22.71 2.72
N SER A 153 5.96 -22.92 2.98
CA SER A 153 6.64 -24.20 2.80
C SER A 153 7.66 -24.44 3.91
N GLY A 154 8.19 -25.66 3.99
CA GLY A 154 9.12 -26.08 5.04
C GLY A 154 8.44 -26.75 6.22
N SER A 155 9.21 -26.99 7.27
CA SER A 155 8.78 -27.77 8.44
C SER A 155 8.41 -26.89 9.62
N LEU A 156 7.41 -27.34 10.39
CA LEU A 156 7.05 -26.78 11.69
C LEU A 156 7.26 -27.85 12.77
N ALA A 157 7.81 -27.44 13.91
CA ALA A 157 8.06 -28.34 15.04
C ALA A 157 6.75 -28.85 15.63
N SER A 158 6.66 -30.16 15.94
CA SER A 158 5.41 -30.79 16.37
C SER A 158 4.94 -30.36 17.77
N ASN A 159 5.79 -29.69 18.55
CA ASN A 159 5.40 -29.10 19.83
C ASN A 159 4.65 -27.77 19.68
N VAL A 160 4.57 -27.21 18.47
CA VAL A 160 3.74 -26.03 18.17
C VAL A 160 2.31 -26.50 17.90
N THR A 161 1.51 -26.58 18.96
CA THR A 161 0.12 -27.08 18.91
C THR A 161 -0.94 -25.98 18.99
N THR A 162 -0.52 -24.73 19.22
CA THR A 162 -1.38 -23.55 19.27
C THR A 162 -0.93 -22.52 18.23
N SER A 163 -1.86 -21.63 17.85
CA SER A 163 -1.57 -20.56 16.89
C SER A 163 -0.39 -19.72 17.37
N THR A 164 0.69 -19.72 16.58
CA THR A 164 1.96 -19.11 16.91
C THR A 164 2.46 -18.28 15.73
N LYS A 165 3.01 -17.10 16.00
CA LYS A 165 3.59 -16.25 14.97
C LYS A 165 4.86 -16.90 14.40
N VAL A 166 4.83 -17.27 13.12
CA VAL A 166 5.97 -17.86 12.39
C VAL A 166 6.65 -16.88 11.43
N GLY A 167 6.02 -15.74 11.14
CA GLY A 167 6.60 -14.69 10.30
C GLY A 167 5.73 -13.44 10.21
N THR A 168 6.11 -12.53 9.33
CA THR A 168 5.44 -11.25 9.07
C THR A 168 5.38 -11.01 7.56
N VAL A 169 4.25 -10.54 7.05
CA VAL A 169 4.16 -10.01 5.69
C VAL A 169 4.46 -8.52 5.71
N LYS A 170 5.28 -8.06 4.77
CA LYS A 170 5.63 -6.65 4.58
C LYS A 170 5.20 -6.19 3.18
N ILE A 171 4.62 -5.00 3.14
CA ILE A 171 4.31 -4.28 1.90
C ILE A 171 5.21 -3.05 1.87
N SER A 172 6.05 -2.94 0.85
CA SER A 172 6.85 -1.74 0.56
C SER A 172 6.22 -0.99 -0.61
N VAL A 173 6.36 0.33 -0.58
CA VAL A 173 5.77 1.24 -1.56
C VAL A 173 6.87 2.16 -2.07
N GLU A 174 6.98 2.29 -3.39
CA GLU A 174 7.90 3.18 -4.10
C GLU A 174 7.15 4.07 -5.10
#